data_AF-A0A955N1E4-F1
#
_entry.id   AF-A0A955N1E4-F1
#
_cell.length_a   1.000
_cell.length_b   1.000
_cell.length_c   1.000
_cell.angle_alpha   90.00
_cell.angle_beta   90.00
_cell.angle_gamma   90.00
#
_symmetry.space_group_name_H-M   'P 1'
#
loop_
_entity.id
_entity.type
_entity.pdbx_description
1 polymer ?
#
loop_
_entity_poly.entity_id
_entity_poly.type
_entity_poly.pdbx_seq_one_letter_code
_entity_poly.pdbx_strand_id
1 'polypeptide(L)'
;MIGELYQFWNGVEKSKGNESEPSLSIAATDPYSDFNDSLLFDLSDEGTPTISIKNLYIDEFDQGAFILSSQLDDPIDFRIEWDTPKDLEGDPFEGKIMARRVVATGAVNGELAYDALPPLGPGNIVTVPARRAVKIWLNVDAHGGSPGKYRSTVRAFPVLGNLDPISASLEIEVVDLKMPKEFPLSLCVWDYVPNRWFPSNTDAVMKDMRDHGVNVFPRPGCEPKGEVDQQGRLQMDWSPLETELKRIGEGSVLLFHFHEPPIKHPETIDPEVKTRYQEQYLTALRDYLADRGRSYDSYAFYPIDEPGYAYGGRIPVLRETATMLHQVDPKFRV
;
A
#
# COMPACT_ATOMS: atom_id res chain seq x y z
N MET A 1 -42.08 19.62 -36.67
CA MET A 1 -42.00 19.56 -35.20
C MET A 1 -40.59 19.11 -34.81
N ILE A 2 -39.61 19.91 -35.25
CA ILE A 2 -38.16 19.81 -35.01
C ILE A 2 -37.70 21.26 -35.11
N GLY A 3 -37.00 21.76 -34.08
CA GLY A 3 -36.54 23.14 -33.99
C GLY A 3 -37.22 23.90 -32.85
N GLU A 4 -36.39 24.55 -32.03
CA GLU A 4 -36.74 25.42 -30.89
C GLU A 4 -36.85 24.75 -29.52
N LEU A 5 -35.70 24.30 -29.00
CA LEU A 5 -35.44 24.19 -27.56
C LEU A 5 -33.95 24.43 -27.30
N TYR A 6 -33.45 25.57 -27.79
CA TYR A 6 -32.06 26.01 -27.64
C TYR A 6 -31.97 27.49 -27.26
N GLN A 7 -32.75 27.93 -26.27
CA GLN A 7 -32.52 29.20 -25.58
C GLN A 7 -33.10 29.14 -24.16
N PHE A 8 -32.32 28.69 -23.19
CA PHE A 8 -32.55 29.04 -21.78
C PHE A 8 -31.27 28.96 -20.94
N TRP A 9 -30.15 29.47 -21.46
CA TRP A 9 -28.92 29.75 -20.70
C TRP A 9 -28.25 30.98 -21.32
N ASN A 10 -28.84 32.16 -21.12
CA ASN A 10 -28.21 33.46 -21.39
C ASN A 10 -28.83 34.47 -20.43
N GLY A 11 -28.17 34.71 -19.30
CA GLY A 11 -28.70 35.62 -18.28
C GLY A 11 -27.95 35.59 -16.96
N VAL A 12 -26.63 35.47 -16.97
CA VAL A 12 -25.80 36.02 -15.89
C VAL A 12 -24.79 36.92 -16.61
N GLU A 13 -25.04 38.22 -16.54
CA GLU A 13 -24.05 39.22 -16.93
C GLU A 13 -22.76 38.91 -16.18
N LYS A 14 -21.70 38.60 -16.95
CA LYS A 14 -20.33 38.68 -16.45
C LYS A 14 -20.15 40.11 -15.97
N SER A 15 -20.18 40.32 -14.66
CA SER A 15 -19.45 41.43 -14.10
C SER A 15 -18.02 41.29 -14.63
N LYS A 16 -17.51 42.34 -15.25
CA LYS A 16 -16.08 42.45 -15.54
C LYS A 16 -15.39 42.55 -14.17
N GLY A 17 -15.14 41.40 -13.56
CA GLY A 17 -14.11 41.28 -12.54
C GLY A 17 -12.79 41.69 -13.18
N ASN A 18 -11.99 42.47 -12.46
CA ASN A 18 -10.61 42.74 -12.84
C ASN A 18 -9.97 41.43 -13.34
N GLU A 19 -9.40 41.44 -14.54
CA GLU A 19 -8.48 40.38 -14.93
C GLU A 19 -7.32 40.44 -13.93
N SER A 20 -7.36 39.58 -12.92
CA SER A 20 -6.24 39.35 -12.02
C SER A 20 -5.08 38.85 -12.86
N GLU A 21 -3.88 39.37 -12.59
CA GLU A 21 -2.67 38.85 -13.24
C GLU A 21 -2.58 37.33 -12.99
N PRO A 22 -2.21 36.53 -14.01
CA PRO A 22 -2.14 35.08 -13.87
C PRO A 22 -1.26 34.71 -12.69
N SER A 23 -1.84 33.99 -11.74
CA SER A 23 -1.28 33.75 -10.41
C SER A 23 -0.94 32.28 -10.16
N LEU A 24 -0.15 32.07 -9.12
CA LEU A 24 0.14 30.76 -8.54
C LEU A 24 -0.64 30.62 -7.24
N SER A 25 -1.16 29.42 -6.94
CA SER A 25 -1.88 29.19 -5.69
C SER A 25 -1.59 27.82 -5.09
N ILE A 26 -1.69 27.76 -3.76
CA ILE A 26 -1.53 26.57 -2.95
C ILE A 26 -2.76 26.41 -2.07
N ALA A 27 -3.44 25.27 -2.14
CA ALA A 27 -4.64 25.00 -1.35
C ALA A 27 -4.44 23.73 -0.52
N ALA A 28 -4.75 23.76 0.78
CA ALA A 28 -4.83 22.52 1.56
C ALA A 28 -6.06 21.72 1.11
N THR A 29 -5.95 20.39 1.10
CA THR A 29 -7.05 19.51 0.74
C THR A 29 -6.99 18.24 1.57
N ASP A 30 -8.12 17.57 1.71
CA ASP A 30 -8.14 16.22 2.26
C ASP A 30 -7.34 15.25 1.34
N PRO A 31 -6.48 14.38 1.89
CA PRO A 31 -5.70 13.42 1.09
C PRO A 31 -6.56 12.56 0.17
N TYR A 32 -7.72 12.11 0.64
CA TYR A 32 -8.61 11.19 -0.06
C TYR A 32 -9.71 11.89 -0.86
N SER A 33 -9.76 13.22 -0.85
CA SER A 33 -10.68 13.95 -1.72
C SER A 33 -10.39 13.70 -3.20
N ASP A 34 -11.45 13.68 -3.99
CA ASP A 34 -11.35 13.70 -5.45
C ASP A 34 -10.44 14.84 -5.92
N PHE A 35 -9.73 14.58 -7.02
CA PHE A 35 -8.81 15.54 -7.61
C PHE A 35 -9.06 15.64 -9.12
N ASN A 36 -9.10 16.88 -9.60
CA ASN A 36 -9.21 17.23 -11.01
C ASN A 36 -8.14 18.27 -11.32
N ASP A 37 -7.17 17.89 -12.16
CA ASP A 37 -6.04 18.72 -12.58
C ASP A 37 -6.44 19.95 -13.41
N SER A 38 -7.70 20.03 -13.85
CA SER A 38 -8.23 21.17 -14.60
C SER A 38 -8.88 22.22 -13.69
N LEU A 39 -9.08 21.92 -12.40
CA LEU A 39 -9.62 22.88 -11.44
C LEU A 39 -8.50 23.80 -10.95
N LEU A 40 -8.60 25.07 -11.34
CA LEU A 40 -7.71 26.13 -10.89
C LEU A 40 -8.34 26.82 -9.68
N PHE A 41 -7.54 27.04 -8.64
CA PHE A 41 -7.98 27.71 -7.42
C PHE A 41 -7.52 29.16 -7.47
N ASP A 42 -8.46 30.08 -7.29
CA ASP A 42 -8.17 31.49 -7.01
C ASP A 42 -8.37 31.70 -5.50
N LEU A 43 -7.26 31.82 -4.77
CA LEU A 43 -7.27 32.02 -3.32
C LEU A 43 -7.03 33.49 -2.96
N SER A 44 -7.62 34.40 -3.73
CA SER A 44 -7.37 35.84 -3.57
C SER A 44 -7.83 36.42 -2.22
N ASP A 45 -8.63 35.71 -1.42
CA ASP A 45 -9.23 36.27 -0.19
C ASP A 45 -9.21 35.36 1.06
N GLU A 46 -8.56 34.19 1.03
CA GLU A 46 -8.56 33.28 2.19
C GLU A 46 -7.17 33.19 2.84
N GLY A 47 -7.12 33.18 4.17
CA GLY A 47 -5.88 33.14 4.94
C GLY A 47 -4.97 31.95 4.59
N THR A 48 -3.76 31.91 5.16
CA THR A 48 -2.79 30.85 4.84
C THR A 48 -3.40 29.44 5.00
N PRO A 49 -3.49 28.65 3.90
CA PRO A 49 -4.10 27.33 3.96
C PRO A 49 -3.33 26.44 4.93
N THR A 50 -4.05 25.56 5.63
CA THR A 50 -3.45 24.72 6.67
C THR A 50 -3.61 23.25 6.34
N ILE A 51 -2.50 22.55 6.15
CA ILE A 51 -2.41 21.11 6.01
C ILE A 51 -2.35 20.53 7.43
N SER A 52 -3.38 19.78 7.82
CA SER A 52 -3.50 19.23 9.17
C SER A 52 -3.41 17.72 9.16
N ILE A 53 -2.49 17.17 9.96
CA ILE A 53 -2.38 15.75 10.29
C ILE A 53 -2.67 15.63 11.78
N LYS A 54 -3.75 14.94 12.15
CA LYS A 54 -4.28 14.95 13.51
C LYS A 54 -4.46 13.54 14.06
N ASN A 55 -4.26 13.39 15.36
CA ASN A 55 -4.40 12.12 16.08
C ASN A 55 -3.44 11.03 15.58
N LEU A 56 -2.25 11.41 15.12
CA LEU A 56 -1.22 10.47 14.70
C LEU A 56 -0.62 9.78 15.93
N TYR A 57 -0.59 8.46 15.95
CA TYR A 57 -0.03 7.68 17.06
C TYR A 57 1.50 7.58 16.91
N ILE A 58 2.20 7.34 18.01
CA ILE A 58 3.62 6.96 17.99
C ILE A 58 3.76 5.66 17.19
N ASP A 59 4.75 5.61 16.29
CA ASP A 59 4.98 4.49 15.36
C ASP A 59 3.84 4.24 14.36
N GLU A 60 3.13 5.30 13.96
CA GLU A 60 2.11 5.27 12.89
C GLU A 60 2.56 6.09 11.66
N PHE A 61 1.91 5.84 10.53
CA PHE A 61 1.93 6.71 9.35
C PHE A 61 0.56 7.38 9.17
N ASP A 62 0.54 8.67 8.87
CA ASP A 62 -0.67 9.39 8.47
C ASP A 62 -0.33 10.43 7.38
N GLN A 63 -1.34 11.04 6.78
CA GLN A 63 -1.17 11.80 5.55
C GLN A 63 -1.84 13.16 5.59
N GLY A 64 -1.22 14.10 4.88
CA GLY A 64 -1.79 15.39 4.54
C GLY A 64 -1.73 15.60 3.02
N ALA A 65 -2.48 16.57 2.50
CA ALA A 65 -2.39 16.91 1.09
C ALA A 65 -2.58 18.40 0.84
N PHE A 66 -2.02 18.84 -0.28
CA PHE A 66 -2.27 20.16 -0.83
C PHE A 66 -2.24 20.12 -2.35
N ILE A 67 -2.80 21.14 -2.97
CA ILE A 67 -2.84 21.32 -4.41
C ILE A 67 -2.00 22.55 -4.75
N LEU A 68 -1.17 22.43 -5.77
CA LEU A 68 -0.53 23.56 -6.43
C LEU A 68 -1.25 23.79 -7.75
N SER A 69 -1.66 25.02 -8.02
CA SER A 69 -2.27 25.38 -9.30
C SER A 69 -1.57 26.57 -9.93
N SER A 70 -1.46 26.54 -11.25
CA SER A 70 -0.83 27.58 -12.06
C SER A 70 -1.83 28.12 -13.06
N GLN A 71 -2.10 29.41 -13.02
CA GLN A 71 -2.85 30.11 -14.08
C GLN A 71 -1.95 30.60 -15.21
N LEU A 72 -0.65 30.31 -15.16
CA LEU A 72 0.32 30.68 -16.18
C LEU A 72 0.09 29.93 -17.49
N ASP A 73 0.50 30.54 -18.59
CA ASP A 73 0.42 29.98 -19.95
C ASP A 73 1.53 28.97 -20.26
N ASP A 74 2.59 28.98 -19.46
CA ASP A 74 3.72 28.05 -19.54
C ASP A 74 3.78 27.14 -18.30
N PRO A 75 4.29 25.91 -18.43
CA PRO A 75 4.52 25.03 -17.28
C PRO A 75 5.58 25.63 -16.36
N ILE A 76 5.47 25.32 -15.07
CA ILE A 76 6.37 25.81 -14.04
C ILE A 76 6.83 24.66 -13.13
N ASP A 77 8.12 24.65 -12.82
CA ASP A 77 8.69 23.73 -11.84
C ASP A 77 8.71 24.38 -10.46
N PHE A 78 8.20 23.67 -9.47
CA PHE A 78 8.31 24.02 -8.07
C PHE A 78 9.26 23.09 -7.34
N ARG A 79 10.11 23.65 -6.50
CA ARG A 79 10.76 22.91 -5.42
C ARG A 79 9.92 23.02 -4.15
N ILE A 80 9.58 21.88 -3.57
CA ILE A 80 8.80 21.80 -2.34
C ILE A 80 9.75 21.64 -1.15
N GLU A 81 9.66 22.56 -0.21
CA GLU A 81 10.48 22.57 1.00
C GLU A 81 9.62 22.81 2.23
N TRP A 82 10.10 22.36 3.38
CA TRP A 82 9.54 22.67 4.68
C TRP A 82 10.67 22.70 5.70
N ASP A 83 10.54 23.56 6.70
CA ASP A 83 11.43 23.53 7.86
C ASP A 83 11.08 22.31 8.72
N THR A 84 12.03 21.81 9.52
CA THR A 84 11.73 20.79 10.54
C THR A 84 10.60 21.32 11.44
N PRO A 85 9.45 20.64 11.52
CA PRO A 85 8.36 21.08 12.38
C PRO A 85 8.80 21.15 13.83
N LYS A 86 8.30 22.15 14.56
CA LYS A 86 8.63 22.36 15.97
C LYS A 86 7.39 22.52 16.81
N ASP A 87 7.43 22.07 18.05
CA ASP A 87 6.37 22.33 19.00
C ASP A 87 6.46 23.75 19.61
N LEU A 88 5.64 24.02 20.64
CA LEU A 88 5.61 25.31 21.32
C LEU A 88 6.87 25.58 22.16
N GLU A 89 7.60 24.54 22.57
CA GLU A 89 8.83 24.63 23.36
C GLU A 89 10.06 24.75 22.43
N GLY A 90 9.87 24.49 21.14
CA GLY A 90 10.89 24.57 20.09
C GLY A 90 11.53 23.23 19.78
N ASP A 91 11.02 22.14 20.36
CA ASP A 91 11.53 20.80 20.14
C ASP A 91 11.14 20.29 18.76
N PRO A 92 12.07 19.66 18.02
CA PRO A 92 11.82 19.22 16.66
C PRO A 92 10.94 17.98 16.60
N PHE A 93 10.11 17.91 15.57
CA PHE A 93 9.50 16.65 15.15
C PHE A 93 10.60 15.72 14.59
N GLU A 94 10.84 14.61 15.27
CA GLU A 94 11.89 13.63 14.90
C GLU A 94 11.43 12.61 13.85
N GLY A 95 10.14 12.58 13.54
CA GLY A 95 9.59 11.75 12.49
C GLY A 95 9.98 12.22 11.08
N LYS A 96 9.55 11.49 10.06
CA LYS A 96 9.89 11.78 8.66
C LYS A 96 8.69 12.31 7.90
N ILE A 97 8.95 13.21 6.97
CA ILE A 97 7.95 13.75 6.05
C ILE A 97 8.45 13.49 4.63
N MET A 98 7.58 12.96 3.78
CA MET A 98 7.88 12.70 2.37
C MET A 98 6.79 13.26 1.48
N ALA A 99 7.17 14.05 0.48
CA ALA A 99 6.26 14.52 -0.55
C ALA A 99 6.21 13.55 -1.74
N ARG A 100 4.99 13.25 -2.18
CA ARG A 100 4.67 12.40 -3.33
C ARG A 100 3.75 13.16 -4.25
N ARG A 101 3.92 12.97 -5.56
CA ARG A 101 2.98 13.51 -6.55
C ARG A 101 1.83 12.52 -6.70
N VAL A 102 0.59 13.02 -6.71
CA VAL A 102 -0.55 12.20 -7.13
C VAL A 102 -0.60 12.16 -8.66
N VAL A 103 -0.55 10.96 -9.23
CA VAL A 103 -0.46 10.73 -10.68
C VAL A 103 -1.65 9.90 -11.15
N ALA A 104 -2.27 10.35 -12.25
CA ALA A 104 -3.33 9.62 -12.92
C ALA A 104 -2.79 8.33 -13.55
N THR A 105 -3.50 7.23 -13.31
CA THR A 105 -3.32 5.93 -13.95
C THR A 105 -4.59 5.54 -14.70
N GLY A 106 -4.45 4.77 -15.77
CA GLY A 106 -5.60 4.25 -16.51
C GLY A 106 -6.30 3.14 -15.74
N ALA A 107 -7.61 3.27 -15.55
CA ALA A 107 -8.48 2.23 -15.01
C ALA A 107 -9.00 1.31 -16.13
N VAL A 108 -9.48 0.12 -15.77
CA VAL A 108 -9.97 -0.90 -16.73
C VAL A 108 -11.15 -0.39 -17.58
N ASN A 109 -11.95 0.51 -17.04
CA ASN A 109 -13.08 1.14 -17.73
C ASN A 109 -12.65 2.28 -18.70
N GLY A 110 -11.35 2.58 -18.79
CA GLY A 110 -10.80 3.65 -19.63
C GLY A 110 -10.73 5.03 -18.98
N GLU A 111 -11.20 5.17 -17.73
CA GLU A 111 -11.10 6.41 -16.97
C GLU A 111 -9.69 6.62 -16.39
N LEU A 112 -9.38 7.87 -16.04
CA LEU A 112 -8.16 8.21 -15.32
C LEU A 112 -8.46 8.27 -13.82
N ALA A 113 -7.73 7.49 -13.03
CA ALA A 113 -7.78 7.49 -11.57
C ALA A 113 -6.47 8.05 -11.00
N TYR A 114 -6.56 9.07 -10.14
CA TYR A 114 -5.42 9.70 -9.48
C TYR A 114 -4.94 8.88 -8.28
N ASP A 115 -4.26 7.76 -8.57
CA ASP A 115 -3.97 6.70 -7.58
C ASP A 115 -2.47 6.53 -7.30
N ALA A 116 -1.60 6.71 -8.30
CA ALA A 116 -0.18 6.47 -8.12
C ALA A 116 0.49 7.59 -7.32
N LEU A 117 1.29 7.24 -6.30
CA LEU A 117 1.98 8.17 -5.41
C LEU A 117 3.52 8.06 -5.47
N PRO A 118 4.17 8.27 -6.64
CA PRO A 118 5.63 8.29 -6.70
C PRO A 118 6.22 9.42 -5.84
N PRO A 119 7.36 9.21 -5.17
CA PRO A 119 8.07 10.27 -4.47
C PRO A 119 8.56 11.34 -5.46
N LEU A 120 8.66 12.59 -5.02
CA LEU A 120 9.19 13.70 -5.83
C LEU A 120 10.70 13.59 -6.13
N GLY A 121 11.37 12.58 -5.58
CA GLY A 121 12.81 12.37 -5.71
C GLY A 121 13.66 13.33 -4.85
N PRO A 122 15.00 13.24 -4.92
CA PRO A 122 15.90 13.96 -4.00
C PRO A 122 15.82 15.50 -4.06
N GLY A 123 15.34 16.05 -5.18
CA GLY A 123 15.19 17.49 -5.35
C GLY A 123 13.85 18.05 -4.87
N ASN A 124 12.89 17.20 -4.47
CA ASN A 124 11.50 17.58 -4.20
C ASN A 124 10.89 18.48 -5.28
N ILE A 125 11.18 18.18 -6.56
CA ILE A 125 10.72 19.00 -7.68
C ILE A 125 9.43 18.42 -8.26
N VAL A 126 8.46 19.28 -8.56
CA VAL A 126 7.24 18.94 -9.28
C VAL A 126 6.97 19.96 -10.38
N THR A 127 6.64 19.47 -11.57
CA THR A 127 6.18 20.31 -12.68
C THR A 127 4.66 20.45 -12.61
N VAL A 128 4.19 21.69 -12.57
CA VAL A 128 2.77 22.06 -12.75
C VAL A 128 2.60 22.47 -14.21
N PRO A 129 1.78 21.77 -15.01
CA PRO A 129 1.54 22.17 -16.39
C PRO A 129 0.84 23.53 -16.48
N ALA A 130 0.96 24.18 -17.64
CA ALA A 130 0.26 25.42 -17.94
C ALA A 130 -1.25 25.28 -17.71
N ARG A 131 -1.86 26.24 -16.99
CA ARG A 131 -3.30 26.26 -16.68
C ARG A 131 -3.81 24.94 -16.10
N ARG A 132 -3.01 24.30 -15.25
CA ARG A 132 -3.33 23.05 -14.56
C ARG A 132 -2.98 23.10 -13.07
N ALA A 133 -3.41 22.06 -12.38
CA ALA A 133 -3.08 21.79 -11.00
C ALA A 133 -2.39 20.43 -10.84
N VAL A 134 -1.63 20.27 -9.76
CA VAL A 134 -1.13 18.98 -9.28
C VAL A 134 -1.44 18.84 -7.79
N LYS A 135 -1.82 17.63 -7.37
CA LYS A 135 -1.98 17.30 -5.95
C LYS A 135 -0.67 16.70 -5.42
N ILE A 136 -0.24 17.21 -4.27
CA ILE A 136 0.89 16.72 -3.51
C ILE A 136 0.36 16.02 -2.26
N TRP A 137 0.81 14.79 -2.09
CA TRP A 137 0.54 13.94 -0.95
C TRP A 137 1.73 13.98 0.00
N LEU A 138 1.51 14.36 1.24
CA LEU A 138 2.51 14.33 2.31
C LEU A 138 2.30 13.07 3.13
N ASN A 139 3.29 12.18 3.13
CA ASN A 139 3.34 11.04 4.03
C ASN A 139 4.13 11.44 5.28
N VAL A 140 3.51 11.34 6.46
CA VAL A 140 4.11 11.65 7.76
C VAL A 140 4.30 10.35 8.53
N ASP A 141 5.53 10.09 8.91
CA ASP A 141 5.99 8.90 9.64
C ASP A 141 6.35 9.32 11.08
N ALA A 142 5.58 8.86 12.06
CA ALA A 142 5.79 9.16 13.48
C ALA A 142 6.75 8.20 14.18
N HIS A 143 7.40 7.27 13.46
CA HIS A 143 8.35 6.35 14.08
C HIS A 143 9.52 7.10 14.71
N GLY A 144 9.75 6.87 16.00
CA GLY A 144 10.76 7.57 16.79
C GLY A 144 10.40 9.00 17.19
N GLY A 145 9.21 9.51 16.82
CA GLY A 145 8.73 10.83 17.26
C GLY A 145 8.22 10.83 18.71
N SER A 146 8.23 12.00 19.32
CA SER A 146 7.60 12.24 20.63
C SER A 146 6.17 12.76 20.47
N PRO A 147 5.29 12.56 21.47
CA PRO A 147 3.99 13.22 21.52
C PRO A 147 4.15 14.74 21.50
N GLY A 148 3.29 15.43 20.76
CA GLY A 148 3.38 16.89 20.63
C GLY A 148 2.53 17.47 19.52
N LYS A 149 2.45 18.81 19.50
CA LYS A 149 1.81 19.58 18.44
C LYS A 149 2.87 20.38 17.71
N TYR A 150 3.24 19.91 16.53
CA TYR A 150 4.32 20.47 15.74
C TYR A 150 3.77 21.35 14.62
N ARG A 151 4.48 22.44 14.33
CA ARG A 151 4.14 23.39 13.28
C ARG A 151 5.32 23.67 12.38
N SER A 152 5.04 23.82 11.08
CA SER A 152 5.99 24.27 10.06
C SER A 152 5.27 25.04 8.96
N THR A 153 6.01 25.43 7.94
CA THR A 153 5.49 26.01 6.71
C THR A 153 5.99 25.20 5.53
N VAL A 154 5.05 24.69 4.73
CA VAL A 154 5.35 24.13 3.40
C VAL A 154 5.46 25.28 2.42
N ARG A 155 6.56 25.35 1.68
CA ARG A 155 6.84 26.38 0.69
C ARG A 155 7.06 25.72 -0.67
N ALA A 156 6.39 26.23 -1.68
CA ALA A 156 6.63 25.87 -3.08
C ALA A 156 7.38 27.02 -3.75
N PHE A 157 8.67 26.79 -4.03
CA PHE A 157 9.57 27.76 -4.66
C PHE A 157 9.58 27.54 -6.17
N PRO A 158 9.17 28.52 -6.99
CA PRO A 158 9.46 28.52 -8.42
C PRO A 158 10.96 28.30 -8.68
N VAL A 159 11.30 27.28 -9.47
CA VAL A 159 12.72 26.96 -9.79
C VAL A 159 13.30 27.98 -10.77
N LEU A 160 12.48 28.49 -11.68
CA LEU A 160 12.83 29.48 -12.69
C LEU A 160 11.79 30.60 -12.71
N GLY A 161 12.25 31.83 -12.95
CA GLY A 161 11.41 33.04 -13.00
C GLY A 161 11.51 33.89 -11.73
N ASN A 162 11.00 35.12 -11.82
CA ASN A 162 10.92 36.07 -10.70
C ASN A 162 9.53 36.04 -10.07
N LEU A 163 9.06 34.85 -9.68
CA LEU A 163 7.79 34.67 -9.01
C LEU A 163 8.01 34.39 -7.53
N ASP A 164 7.15 34.96 -6.68
CA ASP A 164 7.25 34.77 -5.24
C ASP A 164 6.87 33.32 -4.86
N PRO A 165 7.48 32.76 -3.80
CA PRO A 165 7.08 31.48 -3.26
C PRO A 165 5.66 31.54 -2.69
N ILE A 166 4.91 30.45 -2.87
CA ILE A 166 3.60 30.27 -2.25
C ILE A 166 3.72 29.27 -1.09
N SER A 167 2.91 29.44 -0.04
CA SER A 167 3.05 28.67 1.19
C SER A 167 1.74 28.24 1.85
N ALA A 168 1.80 27.12 2.56
CA ALA A 168 0.76 26.60 3.44
C ALA A 168 1.34 26.29 4.83
N SER A 169 0.53 26.46 5.88
CA SER A 169 0.87 25.99 7.22
C SER A 169 0.81 24.48 7.27
N LEU A 170 1.73 23.85 8.00
CA LEU A 170 1.72 22.43 8.29
C LEU A 170 1.56 22.23 9.80
N GLU A 171 0.51 21.52 10.20
CA GLU A 171 0.25 21.17 11.59
C GLU A 171 0.23 19.64 11.73
N ILE A 172 1.02 19.12 12.67
CA ILE A 172 1.12 17.69 12.99
C ILE A 172 0.84 17.51 14.48
N GLU A 173 -0.16 16.71 14.82
CA GLU A 173 -0.45 16.31 16.21
C GLU A 173 -0.13 14.83 16.39
N VAL A 174 0.92 14.55 17.17
CA VAL A 174 1.25 13.21 17.66
C VAL A 174 0.67 13.05 19.06
N VAL A 175 -0.22 12.10 19.24
CA VAL A 175 -0.83 11.81 20.55
C VAL A 175 0.04 10.85 21.35
N ASP A 176 -0.08 10.89 22.68
CA ASP A 176 0.60 9.97 23.60
C ASP A 176 -0.09 8.59 23.63
N LEU A 177 -0.19 7.99 22.45
CA LEU A 177 -0.68 6.64 22.19
C LEU A 177 0.24 6.01 21.17
N LYS A 178 0.59 4.74 21.37
CA LYS A 178 1.57 4.04 20.56
C LYS A 178 0.95 2.86 19.83
N MET A 179 1.27 2.72 18.54
CA MET A 179 0.91 1.55 17.77
C MET A 179 1.51 0.28 18.40
N PRO A 180 0.73 -0.80 18.51
CA PRO A 180 1.24 -2.04 19.08
C PRO A 180 2.32 -2.62 18.17
N LYS A 181 3.37 -3.20 18.77
CA LYS A 181 4.43 -3.87 18.00
C LYS A 181 3.88 -5.03 17.16
N GLU A 182 2.87 -5.70 17.66
CA GLU A 182 2.13 -6.75 16.96
C GLU A 182 0.76 -6.17 16.57
N PHE A 183 0.48 -6.14 15.28
CA PHE A 183 -0.81 -5.66 14.78
C PHE A 183 -1.93 -6.60 15.26
N PRO A 184 -3.00 -6.07 15.88
CA PRO A 184 -4.08 -6.89 16.43
C PRO A 184 -4.95 -7.52 15.33
N LEU A 185 -4.83 -7.04 14.09
CA LEU A 185 -5.53 -7.55 12.93
C LEU A 185 -4.59 -8.39 12.06
N SER A 186 -5.13 -9.48 11.53
CA SER A 186 -4.48 -10.22 10.46
C SER A 186 -4.82 -9.55 9.12
N LEU A 187 -3.84 -8.88 8.50
CA LEU A 187 -3.98 -8.24 7.20
C LEU A 187 -3.31 -9.10 6.13
N CYS A 188 -4.13 -9.62 5.22
CA CYS A 188 -3.72 -10.50 4.13
C CYS A 188 -3.71 -9.75 2.80
N VAL A 189 -2.61 -9.86 2.06
CA VAL A 189 -2.49 -9.30 0.70
C VAL A 189 -1.94 -10.35 -0.25
N TRP A 190 -2.61 -10.54 -1.39
CA TRP A 190 -2.08 -11.30 -2.51
C TRP A 190 -1.05 -10.44 -3.26
N ASP A 191 0.17 -10.42 -2.75
CA ASP A 191 1.20 -9.46 -3.17
C ASP A 191 1.98 -9.86 -4.44
N TYR A 192 1.96 -11.14 -4.81
CA TYR A 192 2.71 -11.71 -5.93
C TYR A 192 4.23 -11.40 -5.88
N VAL A 193 4.82 -11.29 -4.70
CA VAL A 193 6.25 -11.08 -4.45
C VAL A 193 6.94 -12.44 -4.29
N PRO A 194 8.06 -12.72 -4.98
CA PRO A 194 8.77 -11.86 -5.93
C PRO A 194 7.97 -11.67 -7.21
N ASN A 195 7.78 -10.41 -7.59
CA ASN A 195 7.00 -10.03 -8.74
C ASN A 195 7.81 -10.24 -10.03
N ARG A 196 7.25 -10.97 -11.00
CA ARG A 196 7.95 -11.26 -12.27
C ARG A 196 8.29 -10.03 -13.10
N TRP A 197 7.52 -8.95 -12.95
CA TRP A 197 7.67 -7.70 -13.70
C TRP A 197 8.66 -6.76 -13.02
N PHE A 198 8.75 -6.78 -11.70
CA PHE A 198 9.62 -5.90 -10.91
C PHE A 198 10.44 -6.66 -9.84
N PRO A 199 11.23 -7.68 -10.23
CA PRO A 199 11.89 -8.57 -9.27
C PRO A 199 12.91 -7.84 -8.39
N SER A 200 13.53 -6.76 -8.91
CA SER A 200 14.53 -5.96 -8.19
C SER A 200 13.98 -5.18 -6.99
N ASN A 201 12.65 -5.00 -6.90
CA ASN A 201 12.03 -4.18 -5.85
C ASN A 201 11.48 -5.01 -4.69
N THR A 202 11.73 -6.32 -4.68
CA THR A 202 11.21 -7.27 -3.69
C THR A 202 11.37 -6.77 -2.25
N ASP A 203 12.59 -6.40 -1.85
CA ASP A 203 12.86 -6.04 -0.45
C ASP A 203 12.17 -4.74 -0.04
N ALA A 204 12.09 -3.77 -0.96
CA ALA A 204 11.40 -2.51 -0.74
C ALA A 204 9.89 -2.73 -0.57
N VAL A 205 9.28 -3.56 -1.43
CA VAL A 205 7.84 -3.89 -1.34
C VAL A 205 7.55 -4.68 -0.07
N MET A 206 8.38 -5.67 0.29
CA MET A 206 8.22 -6.43 1.54
C MET A 206 8.34 -5.54 2.77
N LYS A 207 9.25 -4.55 2.75
CA LYS A 207 9.37 -3.57 3.83
C LYS A 207 8.12 -2.72 3.92
N ASP A 208 7.67 -2.14 2.81
CA ASP A 208 6.49 -1.27 2.76
C ASP A 208 5.24 -2.01 3.27
N MET A 209 5.01 -3.25 2.84
CA MET A 209 3.90 -4.08 3.34
C MET A 209 3.96 -4.29 4.86
N ARG A 210 5.14 -4.58 5.44
CA ARG A 210 5.29 -4.76 6.89
C ARG A 210 5.09 -3.46 7.67
N ASP A 211 5.62 -2.36 7.14
CA ASP A 211 5.45 -1.03 7.74
C ASP A 211 3.96 -0.64 7.80
N HIS A 212 3.13 -1.17 6.88
CA HIS A 212 1.68 -0.97 6.84
C HIS A 212 0.86 -2.14 7.43
N GLY A 213 1.50 -3.01 8.23
CA GLY A 213 0.82 -4.02 9.03
C GLY A 213 0.38 -5.30 8.29
N VAL A 214 0.81 -5.51 7.04
CA VAL A 214 0.59 -6.78 6.35
C VAL A 214 1.38 -7.88 7.06
N ASN A 215 0.68 -8.88 7.55
CA ASN A 215 1.25 -9.98 8.33
C ASN A 215 0.77 -11.36 7.88
N VAL A 216 -0.13 -11.48 6.90
CA VAL A 216 -0.53 -12.75 6.30
C VAL A 216 -0.12 -12.80 4.83
N PHE A 217 0.62 -13.83 4.46
CA PHE A 217 1.25 -13.94 3.16
C PHE A 217 0.84 -15.24 2.45
N PRO A 218 -0.06 -15.18 1.45
CA PRO A 218 -0.28 -16.26 0.49
C PRO A 218 0.99 -16.51 -0.32
N ARG A 219 1.53 -17.73 -0.24
CA ARG A 219 2.79 -18.08 -0.89
C ARG A 219 2.66 -19.36 -1.73
N PRO A 220 1.95 -19.30 -2.86
CA PRO A 220 1.92 -20.42 -3.80
C PRO A 220 3.33 -20.74 -4.28
N GLY A 221 3.71 -22.01 -4.24
CA GLY A 221 5.00 -22.50 -4.72
C GLY A 221 6.11 -22.54 -3.67
N CYS A 222 5.91 -21.98 -2.47
CA CYS A 222 6.90 -22.06 -1.38
C CYS A 222 6.86 -23.40 -0.62
N GLU A 223 5.85 -24.24 -0.89
CA GLU A 223 5.71 -25.53 -0.24
C GLU A 223 6.93 -26.40 -0.57
N PRO A 224 7.54 -27.06 0.43
CA PRO A 224 8.68 -27.93 0.20
C PRO A 224 8.32 -29.05 -0.77
N LYS A 225 9.21 -29.41 -1.70
CA LYS A 225 8.91 -30.45 -2.70
C LYS A 225 9.30 -31.81 -2.14
N GLY A 226 8.36 -32.75 -2.17
CA GLY A 226 8.58 -34.13 -1.75
C GLY A 226 8.98 -35.02 -2.93
N GLU A 227 9.88 -35.96 -2.72
CA GLU A 227 10.19 -37.02 -3.68
C GLU A 227 10.37 -38.35 -2.95
N VAL A 228 9.69 -39.39 -3.44
CA VAL A 228 9.87 -40.75 -2.90
C VAL A 228 11.04 -41.41 -3.61
N ASP A 229 12.07 -41.76 -2.86
CA ASP A 229 13.25 -42.44 -3.40
C ASP A 229 12.98 -43.90 -3.78
N GLN A 230 13.95 -44.56 -4.42
CA GLN A 230 13.83 -45.96 -4.84
C GLN A 230 13.67 -46.94 -3.66
N GLN A 231 13.95 -46.50 -2.43
CA GLN A 231 13.77 -47.28 -1.21
C GLN A 231 12.41 -47.00 -0.54
N GLY A 232 11.55 -46.18 -1.15
CA GLY A 232 10.25 -45.82 -0.60
C GLY A 232 10.31 -44.81 0.54
N ARG A 233 11.38 -44.01 0.64
CA ARG A 233 11.52 -42.96 1.66
C ARG A 233 11.18 -41.61 1.05
N LEU A 234 10.36 -40.84 1.75
CA LEU A 234 10.07 -39.46 1.40
C LEU A 234 11.27 -38.56 1.72
N GLN A 235 11.81 -37.91 0.69
CA GLN A 235 12.82 -36.86 0.80
C GLN A 235 12.16 -35.50 0.55
N MET A 236 12.56 -34.50 1.33
CA MET A 236 11.98 -33.14 1.28
C MET A 236 13.04 -32.12 0.86
N ASP A 237 12.75 -31.34 -0.18
CA ASP A 237 13.49 -30.13 -0.50
C ASP A 237 12.85 -28.94 0.23
N TRP A 238 13.53 -28.48 1.27
CA TRP A 238 13.10 -27.36 2.11
C TRP A 238 13.53 -25.99 1.59
N SER A 239 14.40 -25.94 0.57
CA SER A 239 15.03 -24.70 0.11
C SER A 239 14.03 -23.60 -0.28
N PRO A 240 12.89 -23.91 -0.97
CA PRO A 240 11.88 -22.90 -1.27
C PRO A 240 11.25 -22.30 -0.01
N LEU A 241 10.93 -23.15 0.98
CA LEU A 241 10.33 -22.72 2.25
C LEU A 241 11.31 -21.87 3.06
N GLU A 242 12.59 -22.26 3.15
CA GLU A 242 13.60 -21.46 3.88
C GLU A 242 13.81 -20.08 3.26
N THR A 243 13.80 -20.00 1.94
CA THR A 243 13.89 -18.73 1.22
C THR A 243 12.73 -17.83 1.60
N GLU A 244 11.53 -18.39 1.67
CA GLU A 244 10.33 -17.63 1.96
C GLU A 244 10.20 -17.21 3.43
N LEU A 245 10.53 -18.11 4.37
CA LEU A 245 10.54 -17.79 5.80
C LEU A 245 11.48 -16.63 6.13
N LYS A 246 12.63 -16.53 5.43
CA LYS A 246 13.55 -15.39 5.54
C LYS A 246 12.94 -14.10 4.97
N ARG A 247 12.18 -14.20 3.86
CA ARG A 247 11.57 -13.04 3.19
C ARG A 247 10.45 -12.41 4.02
N ILE A 248 9.53 -13.22 4.53
CA ILE A 248 8.37 -12.73 5.29
C ILE A 248 8.72 -12.31 6.72
N GLY A 249 9.82 -12.82 7.27
CA GLY A 249 10.26 -12.48 8.62
C GLY A 249 9.45 -13.13 9.74
N GLU A 250 9.85 -12.87 10.98
CA GLU A 250 9.17 -13.32 12.19
C GLU A 250 7.83 -12.59 12.39
N GLY A 251 6.90 -13.18 13.15
CA GLY A 251 5.57 -12.61 13.40
C GLY A 251 4.57 -12.73 12.24
N SER A 252 5.04 -13.06 11.04
CA SER A 252 4.20 -13.28 9.85
C SER A 252 3.54 -14.66 9.83
N VAL A 253 2.33 -14.72 9.28
CA VAL A 253 1.56 -15.94 8.99
C VAL A 253 1.78 -16.35 7.53
N LEU A 254 2.28 -17.57 7.33
CA LEU A 254 2.43 -18.17 6.01
C LEU A 254 1.15 -18.91 5.61
N LEU A 255 0.56 -18.55 4.47
CA LEU A 255 -0.62 -19.24 3.95
C LEU A 255 -0.21 -20.15 2.77
N PHE A 256 -0.18 -21.45 3.04
CA PHE A 256 0.20 -22.48 2.05
C PHE A 256 -0.95 -22.71 1.07
N HIS A 257 -0.67 -22.57 -0.23
CA HIS A 257 -1.70 -22.71 -1.26
C HIS A 257 -1.53 -24.00 -2.07
N PHE A 258 -2.08 -25.10 -1.54
CA PHE A 258 -2.14 -26.38 -2.24
C PHE A 258 -3.34 -27.22 -1.80
N HIS A 259 -3.96 -27.94 -2.75
CA HIS A 259 -5.01 -28.92 -2.45
C HIS A 259 -4.44 -30.32 -2.14
N GLU A 260 -3.19 -30.57 -2.53
CA GLU A 260 -2.48 -31.81 -2.29
C GLU A 260 -0.98 -31.54 -2.02
N PRO A 261 -0.33 -32.22 -1.06
CA PRO A 261 1.11 -32.16 -0.89
C PRO A 261 1.87 -32.40 -2.21
N PRO A 262 2.82 -31.53 -2.61
CA PRO A 262 3.55 -31.64 -3.87
C PRO A 262 4.64 -32.72 -3.79
N ILE A 263 4.21 -33.98 -3.84
CA ILE A 263 5.07 -35.18 -3.76
C ILE A 263 5.19 -35.80 -5.16
N LYS A 264 6.43 -36.01 -5.60
CA LYS A 264 6.74 -36.80 -6.79
C LYS A 264 6.86 -38.26 -6.45
N HIS A 265 6.23 -39.09 -7.27
CA HIS A 265 6.29 -40.54 -7.19
C HIS A 265 6.91 -41.12 -8.46
N PRO A 266 7.68 -42.21 -8.38
CA PRO A 266 8.31 -42.82 -9.55
C PRO A 266 7.31 -43.45 -10.53
N GLU A 267 6.13 -43.88 -10.06
CA GLU A 267 5.09 -44.56 -10.85
C GLU A 267 3.69 -44.24 -10.30
N THR A 268 2.63 -44.77 -10.95
CA THR A 268 1.27 -44.74 -10.40
C THR A 268 1.24 -45.50 -9.07
N ILE A 269 0.83 -44.83 -8.01
CA ILE A 269 0.82 -45.40 -6.65
C ILE A 269 -0.57 -45.82 -6.21
N ASP A 270 -0.61 -46.81 -5.33
CA ASP A 270 -1.81 -47.20 -4.62
C ASP A 270 -2.35 -46.04 -3.74
N PRO A 271 -3.68 -45.79 -3.68
CA PRO A 271 -4.25 -44.71 -2.89
C PRO A 271 -3.93 -44.74 -1.39
N GLU A 272 -3.82 -45.91 -0.76
CA GLU A 272 -3.46 -46.01 0.66
C GLU A 272 -2.00 -45.62 0.87
N VAL A 273 -1.13 -46.05 -0.05
CA VAL A 273 0.29 -45.68 -0.04
C VAL A 273 0.47 -44.17 -0.26
N LYS A 274 -0.32 -43.59 -1.18
CA LYS A 274 -0.39 -42.14 -1.41
C LYS A 274 -0.73 -41.38 -0.13
N THR A 275 -1.79 -41.82 0.54
CA THR A 275 -2.27 -41.21 1.79
C THR A 275 -1.17 -41.23 2.84
N ARG A 276 -0.46 -42.36 3.03
CA ARG A 276 0.66 -42.45 3.98
C ARG A 276 1.78 -41.45 3.69
N TYR A 277 2.12 -41.22 2.42
CA TYR A 277 3.13 -40.21 2.07
C TYR A 277 2.64 -38.78 2.32
N GLN A 278 1.36 -38.49 2.09
CA GLN A 278 0.77 -37.20 2.43
C GLN A 278 0.79 -36.94 3.94
N GLU A 279 0.46 -37.94 4.75
CA GLU A 279 0.54 -37.86 6.22
C GLU A 279 1.99 -37.61 6.69
N GLN A 280 2.96 -38.35 6.13
CA GLN A 280 4.38 -38.16 6.42
C GLN A 280 4.87 -36.76 6.02
N TYR A 281 4.46 -36.27 4.85
CA TYR A 281 4.80 -34.93 4.38
C TYR A 281 4.29 -33.85 5.34
N LEU A 282 3.01 -33.91 5.70
CA LEU A 282 2.36 -32.90 6.54
C LEU A 282 2.91 -32.91 7.97
N THR A 283 3.21 -34.10 8.49
CA THR A 283 3.89 -34.28 9.79
C THR A 283 5.29 -33.66 9.75
N ALA A 284 6.07 -33.99 8.71
CA ALA A 284 7.42 -33.44 8.54
C ALA A 284 7.39 -31.91 8.37
N LEU A 285 6.43 -31.36 7.63
CA LEU A 285 6.26 -29.91 7.46
C LEU A 285 5.99 -29.22 8.80
N ARG A 286 5.06 -29.75 9.61
CA ARG A 286 4.77 -29.23 10.96
C ARG A 286 6.03 -29.24 11.82
N ASP A 287 6.70 -30.38 11.91
CA ASP A 287 7.84 -30.55 12.81
C ASP A 287 9.00 -29.63 12.38
N TYR A 288 9.22 -29.51 11.07
CA TYR A 288 10.22 -28.61 10.50
C TYR A 288 9.95 -27.13 10.81
N LEU A 289 8.68 -26.70 10.78
CA LEU A 289 8.25 -25.36 11.16
C LEU A 289 8.41 -25.14 12.66
N ALA A 290 8.01 -26.10 13.49
CA ALA A 290 8.14 -26.04 14.95
C ALA A 290 9.60 -25.92 15.39
N ASP A 291 10.50 -26.70 14.78
CA ASP A 291 11.96 -26.63 15.02
C ASP A 291 12.56 -25.25 14.69
N ARG A 292 11.86 -24.46 13.87
CA ARG A 292 12.22 -23.07 13.50
C ARG A 292 11.41 -22.03 14.27
N GLY A 293 10.75 -22.42 15.36
CA GLY A 293 10.00 -21.52 16.22
C GLY A 293 8.66 -21.04 15.63
N ARG A 294 8.15 -21.70 14.58
CA ARG A 294 6.84 -21.37 13.99
C ARG A 294 5.76 -22.24 14.64
N SER A 295 4.84 -21.61 15.36
CA SER A 295 3.69 -22.29 15.94
C SER A 295 2.56 -22.44 14.91
N TYR A 296 1.47 -23.14 15.29
CA TYR A 296 0.25 -23.21 14.48
C TYR A 296 -0.39 -21.83 14.20
N ASP A 297 -0.01 -20.79 14.94
CA ASP A 297 -0.49 -19.43 14.67
C ASP A 297 0.30 -18.75 13.56
N SER A 298 1.48 -19.27 13.22
CA SER A 298 2.38 -18.74 12.20
C SER A 298 2.13 -19.30 10.80
N TYR A 299 1.18 -20.22 10.62
CA TYR A 299 0.82 -20.72 9.30
C TYR A 299 -0.62 -21.26 9.24
N ALA A 300 -1.15 -21.32 8.02
CA ALA A 300 -2.43 -21.94 7.71
C ALA A 300 -2.40 -22.52 6.29
N PHE A 301 -3.38 -23.34 5.95
CA PHE A 301 -3.56 -23.93 4.63
C PHE A 301 -4.72 -23.25 3.94
N TYR A 302 -4.54 -22.91 2.67
CA TYR A 302 -5.56 -22.37 1.78
C TYR A 302 -5.72 -23.32 0.60
N PRO A 303 -6.53 -24.39 0.72
CA PRO A 303 -6.50 -25.48 -0.25
C PRO A 303 -6.90 -25.07 -1.66
N ILE A 304 -7.89 -24.19 -1.76
CA ILE A 304 -8.46 -23.78 -3.04
C ILE A 304 -9.08 -22.40 -2.92
N ASP A 305 -8.80 -21.57 -3.93
CA ASP A 305 -9.39 -20.26 -4.09
C ASP A 305 -10.85 -20.35 -4.57
N GLU A 306 -11.70 -19.49 -4.00
CA GLU A 306 -13.13 -19.36 -4.29
C GLU A 306 -13.87 -20.70 -4.53
N PRO A 307 -13.92 -21.60 -3.53
CA PRO A 307 -14.52 -22.95 -3.69
C PRO A 307 -15.99 -22.92 -4.12
N GLY A 308 -16.71 -21.84 -3.80
CA GLY A 308 -18.11 -21.61 -4.18
C GLY A 308 -18.30 -21.10 -5.61
N TYR A 309 -17.23 -20.66 -6.30
CA TYR A 309 -17.31 -20.20 -7.69
C TYR A 309 -17.79 -21.33 -8.62
N ALA A 310 -18.40 -20.95 -9.75
CA ALA A 310 -18.96 -21.87 -10.73
C ALA A 310 -19.90 -22.94 -10.12
N TYR A 311 -20.87 -22.49 -9.31
CA TYR A 311 -21.88 -23.33 -8.66
C TYR A 311 -21.30 -24.37 -7.68
N GLY A 312 -20.16 -24.08 -7.06
CA GLY A 312 -19.61 -24.89 -5.98
C GLY A 312 -18.94 -26.20 -6.43
N GLY A 313 -18.57 -26.33 -7.71
CA GLY A 313 -17.91 -27.54 -8.22
C GLY A 313 -16.58 -27.89 -7.52
N ARG A 314 -15.99 -26.92 -6.79
CA ARG A 314 -14.73 -27.06 -6.03
C ARG A 314 -14.92 -27.31 -4.53
N ILE A 315 -16.15 -27.25 -4.02
CA ILE A 315 -16.45 -27.56 -2.61
C ILE A 315 -16.00 -28.98 -2.22
N PRO A 316 -16.19 -30.03 -3.07
CA PRO A 316 -15.71 -31.37 -2.72
C PRO A 316 -14.20 -31.42 -2.50
N VAL A 317 -13.42 -30.71 -3.33
CA VAL A 317 -11.95 -30.63 -3.21
C VAL A 317 -11.55 -29.96 -1.90
N LEU A 318 -12.15 -28.80 -1.58
CA LEU A 318 -11.90 -28.15 -0.28
C LEU A 318 -12.20 -29.10 0.88
N ARG A 319 -13.35 -29.77 0.86
CA ARG A 319 -13.76 -30.66 1.95
C ARG A 319 -12.81 -31.85 2.09
N GLU A 320 -12.41 -32.46 0.98
CA GLU A 320 -11.47 -33.58 0.97
C GLU A 320 -10.11 -33.16 1.53
N THR A 321 -9.53 -32.05 1.02
CA THR A 321 -8.24 -31.55 1.52
C THR A 321 -8.31 -31.15 3.00
N ALA A 322 -9.36 -30.43 3.42
CA ALA A 322 -9.53 -30.03 4.81
C ALA A 322 -9.70 -31.24 5.74
N THR A 323 -10.38 -32.30 5.28
CA THR A 323 -10.53 -33.55 6.03
C THR A 323 -9.19 -34.25 6.19
N MET A 324 -8.40 -34.37 5.11
CA MET A 324 -7.06 -34.94 5.14
C MET A 324 -6.14 -34.18 6.12
N LEU A 325 -6.13 -32.84 6.05
CA LEU A 325 -5.33 -31.99 6.94
C LEU A 325 -5.69 -32.25 8.42
N HIS A 326 -6.98 -32.20 8.77
CA HIS A 326 -7.41 -32.43 10.16
C HIS A 326 -7.25 -33.89 10.64
N GLN A 327 -7.26 -34.87 9.73
CA GLN A 327 -6.96 -36.27 10.05
C GLN A 327 -5.49 -36.44 10.45
N VAL A 328 -4.57 -35.74 9.78
CA VAL A 328 -3.15 -35.72 10.15
C VAL A 328 -2.94 -34.99 11.47
N ASP A 329 -3.50 -33.78 11.58
CA ASP A 329 -3.37 -32.97 12.77
C ASP A 329 -4.60 -32.04 12.93
N PRO A 330 -5.43 -32.24 13.97
CA PRO A 330 -6.64 -31.44 14.18
C PRO A 330 -6.34 -29.97 14.52
N LYS A 331 -5.07 -29.60 14.77
CA LYS A 331 -4.67 -28.20 15.00
C LYS A 331 -4.30 -27.46 13.72
N PHE A 332 -4.19 -28.12 12.57
CA PHE A 332 -3.98 -27.41 11.32
C PHE A 332 -5.16 -26.47 11.04
N ARG A 333 -4.84 -25.24 10.63
CA ARG A 333 -5.82 -24.22 10.28
C ARG A 333 -6.05 -24.26 8.77
N VAL A 334 -7.32 -24.28 8.36
CA VAL A 334 -7.78 -24.26 6.97
C VAL A 334 -8.69 -23.05 6.77
#